data_AF-A0A7S2MT03-F1
#
_entry.id   AF-A0A7S2MT03-F1
#
_cell.length_a   1.000
_cell.length_b   1.000
_cell.length_c   1.000
_cell.angle_alpha   90.00
_cell.angle_beta   90.00
_cell.angle_gamma   90.00
#
_symmetry.space_group_name_H-M   'P 1'
#
loop_
_entity.id
_entity.type
_entity.pdbx_description
1 polymer ?
#
loop_
_entity_poly.entity_id
_entity_poly.type
_entity_poly.pdbx_seq_one_letter_code
_entity_poly.pdbx_strand_id
1 'polypeptide(L)'
;SRVKNSTQVPTNVHVYRATLAAQPDNSVAISSIGLLTSLTALLKSPADAISPLTGYELVAHKVRLLAVMGGKYPSSVGQKCECNFCAAYNSGLDHAVASADSAFFFSHVPPSVKVIFSGFNVGVQVQTGGALSE
;
A
#
# COMPACT_ATOMS: atom_id res chain seq x y z
N SER A 1 -1.15 25.07 -14.76
CA SER A 1 -1.80 25.70 -13.59
C SER A 1 -1.47 24.91 -12.33
N ARG A 2 -1.45 25.52 -11.14
CA ARG A 2 -1.11 24.83 -9.87
C ARG A 2 -2.32 24.01 -9.36
N VAL A 3 -2.08 22.77 -8.93
CA VAL A 3 -3.07 21.92 -8.23
C VAL A 3 -3.37 22.50 -6.86
N LYS A 4 -4.66 22.66 -6.53
CA LYS A 4 -5.16 23.23 -5.27
C LYS A 4 -5.85 22.19 -4.38
N ASN A 5 -6.44 21.16 -4.96
CA ASN A 5 -7.09 20.08 -4.24
C ASN A 5 -7.11 18.77 -5.07
N SER A 6 -7.61 17.69 -4.46
CA SER A 6 -7.61 16.35 -5.05
C SER A 6 -8.58 16.17 -6.22
N THR A 7 -9.61 17.02 -6.39
CA THR A 7 -10.56 16.88 -7.51
C THR A 7 -9.98 17.33 -8.84
N GLN A 8 -8.82 17.99 -8.80
CA GLN A 8 -8.10 18.46 -9.98
C GLN A 8 -7.09 17.44 -10.53
N VAL A 9 -6.98 16.27 -9.90
CA VAL A 9 -6.08 15.19 -10.31
C VAL A 9 -6.85 13.88 -10.45
N PRO A 10 -6.34 12.91 -11.22
CA PRO A 10 -6.99 11.61 -11.31
C PRO A 10 -7.06 10.91 -9.94
N THR A 11 -8.05 10.04 -9.78
CA THR A 11 -8.16 9.21 -8.58
C THR A 11 -6.98 8.24 -8.47
N ASN A 12 -6.65 7.81 -7.25
CA ASN A 12 -5.62 6.79 -7.01
C ASN A 12 -5.85 5.52 -7.84
N VAL A 13 -7.09 5.03 -7.93
CA VAL A 13 -7.46 3.85 -8.73
C VAL A 13 -7.17 4.09 -10.20
N HIS A 14 -7.52 5.26 -10.75
CA HIS A 14 -7.21 5.60 -12.13
C HIS A 14 -5.69 5.60 -12.38
N VAL A 15 -4.91 6.24 -11.51
CA VAL A 15 -3.44 6.28 -11.64
C VAL A 15 -2.84 4.88 -11.60
N TYR A 16 -3.26 4.04 -10.64
CA TYR A 16 -2.76 2.66 -10.56
C TYR A 16 -3.14 1.84 -11.79
N ARG A 17 -4.40 1.88 -12.22
CA ARG A 17 -4.85 1.10 -13.39
C ARG A 17 -4.11 1.52 -14.65
N ALA A 18 -4.01 2.83 -14.92
CA ALA A 18 -3.30 3.37 -16.08
C ALA A 18 -1.81 2.98 -16.06
N THR A 19 -1.17 3.10 -14.89
CA THR A 19 0.25 2.74 -14.74
C THR A 19 0.45 1.26 -14.97
N LEU A 20 -0.31 0.37 -14.30
CA LEU A 20 -0.13 -1.07 -14.42
C LEU A 20 -0.47 -1.59 -15.82
N ALA A 21 -1.54 -1.07 -16.45
CA ALA A 21 -1.93 -1.46 -17.80
C ALA A 21 -0.83 -1.17 -18.84
N ALA A 22 -0.07 -0.09 -18.66
CA ALA A 22 1.01 0.33 -19.55
C ALA A 22 2.33 -0.42 -19.33
N GLN A 23 2.44 -1.26 -18.29
CA GLN A 23 3.68 -1.98 -17.98
C GLN A 23 3.69 -3.41 -18.55
N PRO A 24 4.86 -3.95 -18.88
CA PRO A 24 5.01 -5.37 -19.16
C PRO A 24 4.58 -6.23 -17.97
N ASP A 25 4.15 -7.46 -18.25
CA ASP A 25 3.83 -8.41 -17.19
C ASP A 25 5.05 -8.67 -16.29
N ASN A 26 4.78 -8.89 -15.00
CA ASN A 26 5.78 -9.21 -13.98
C ASN A 26 6.94 -8.19 -13.85
N SER A 27 6.70 -6.92 -14.20
CA SER A 27 7.75 -5.89 -14.24
C SER A 27 7.71 -4.89 -13.08
N VAL A 28 6.54 -4.73 -12.43
CA VAL A 28 6.32 -3.67 -11.45
C VAL A 28 6.64 -4.13 -10.03
N ALA A 29 7.37 -3.30 -9.29
CA ALA A 29 7.48 -3.41 -7.83
C ALA A 29 6.76 -2.23 -7.18
N ILE A 30 5.94 -2.51 -6.18
CA ILE A 30 5.21 -1.49 -5.42
C ILE A 30 5.83 -1.40 -4.02
N SER A 31 6.11 -0.18 -3.55
CA SER A 31 6.49 0.10 -2.17
C SER A 31 5.35 0.82 -1.47
N SER A 32 4.68 0.15 -0.54
CA SER A 32 3.64 0.74 0.30
C SER A 32 4.26 1.20 1.62
N ILE A 33 4.23 2.52 1.85
CA ILE A 33 4.78 3.18 3.04
C ILE A 33 3.69 3.88 3.88
N GLY A 34 2.45 3.42 3.74
CA GLY A 34 1.29 3.99 4.42
C GLY A 34 0.09 3.04 4.36
N LEU A 35 -1.10 3.58 4.63
CA LEU A 35 -2.34 2.81 4.61
C LEU A 35 -2.60 2.13 3.26
N LEU A 36 -3.16 0.92 3.32
CA LEU A 36 -3.42 0.09 2.14
C LEU A 36 -4.71 0.45 1.39
N THR A 37 -5.44 1.48 1.80
CA THR A 37 -6.75 1.86 1.23
C THR A 37 -6.73 2.01 -0.29
N SER A 38 -5.66 2.60 -0.85
CA SER A 38 -5.53 2.77 -2.30
C SER A 38 -5.30 1.45 -3.04
N LEU A 39 -4.51 0.55 -2.46
CA LEU A 39 -4.25 -0.77 -3.04
C LEU A 39 -5.47 -1.69 -2.89
N THR A 40 -6.22 -1.57 -1.79
CA THR A 40 -7.51 -2.24 -1.60
C THR A 40 -8.54 -1.76 -2.61
N ALA A 41 -8.67 -0.45 -2.82
CA ALA A 41 -9.55 0.12 -3.83
C ALA A 41 -9.16 -0.34 -5.24
N LEU A 42 -7.85 -0.44 -5.53
CA LEU A 42 -7.36 -1.02 -6.77
C LEU A 42 -7.80 -2.48 -6.91
N LEU A 43 -7.53 -3.36 -5.94
CA LEU A 43 -7.93 -4.77 -6.03
C LEU A 43 -9.44 -4.95 -6.24
N LYS A 44 -10.27 -4.08 -5.64
CA LYS A 44 -11.73 -4.09 -5.80
C LYS A 44 -12.22 -3.48 -7.12
N SER A 45 -11.36 -2.79 -7.87
CA SER A 45 -11.78 -2.08 -9.08
C SER A 45 -12.17 -3.05 -10.21
N PRO A 46 -13.31 -2.82 -10.89
CA PRO A 46 -13.69 -3.61 -12.06
C PRO A 46 -12.81 -3.28 -13.26
N ALA A 47 -12.98 -4.02 -14.34
CA ALA A 47 -12.49 -3.62 -15.66
C ALA A 47 -13.09 -2.28 -16.09
N ASP A 48 -12.38 -1.53 -16.93
CA ASP A 48 -12.80 -0.21 -17.41
C ASP A 48 -12.20 0.12 -18.78
N ALA A 49 -12.34 1.36 -19.22
CA ALA A 49 -11.81 1.83 -20.50
C ALA A 49 -10.26 1.84 -20.57
N ILE A 50 -9.55 1.75 -19.45
CA ILE A 50 -8.08 1.69 -19.43
C ILE A 50 -7.61 0.28 -19.76
N SER A 51 -8.30 -0.73 -19.22
CA SER A 51 -7.92 -2.13 -19.36
C SER A 51 -9.12 -3.05 -19.18
N PRO A 52 -9.23 -4.11 -20.00
CA PRO A 52 -10.25 -5.15 -19.82
C PRO A 52 -10.00 -6.00 -18.56
N LEU A 53 -8.82 -5.90 -17.94
CA LEU A 53 -8.51 -6.58 -16.70
C LEU A 53 -9.10 -5.81 -15.50
N THR A 54 -9.68 -6.55 -14.56
CA THR A 54 -10.00 -6.06 -13.21
C THR A 54 -8.73 -5.60 -12.49
N GLY A 55 -8.87 -4.84 -11.41
CA GLY A 55 -7.71 -4.40 -10.66
C GLY A 55 -6.95 -5.55 -9.98
N TYR A 56 -7.66 -6.61 -9.56
CA TYR A 56 -7.03 -7.85 -9.10
C TYR A 56 -6.16 -8.46 -10.20
N GLU A 57 -6.69 -8.62 -11.41
CA GLU A 57 -5.96 -9.20 -12.55
C GLU A 57 -4.78 -8.30 -12.97
N LEU A 58 -4.94 -6.97 -12.98
CA LEU A 58 -3.83 -6.06 -13.21
C LEU A 58 -2.71 -6.26 -12.18
N VAL A 59 -3.03 -6.37 -10.90
CA VAL A 59 -2.02 -6.65 -9.88
C VAL A 59 -1.38 -8.02 -10.11
N ALA A 60 -2.18 -9.05 -10.39
CA ALA A 60 -1.71 -10.42 -10.58
C ALA A 60 -0.75 -10.58 -11.78
N HIS A 61 -1.02 -9.87 -12.88
CA HIS A 61 -0.24 -9.92 -14.11
C HIS A 61 0.98 -8.99 -14.07
N LYS A 62 0.85 -7.80 -13.49
CA LYS A 62 1.82 -6.71 -13.68
C LYS A 62 2.81 -6.58 -12.53
N VAL A 63 2.39 -6.92 -11.31
CA VAL A 63 3.17 -6.70 -10.10
C VAL A 63 3.93 -7.96 -9.72
N ARG A 64 5.26 -7.86 -9.61
CA ARG A 64 6.12 -8.97 -9.14
C ARG A 64 6.40 -8.95 -7.65
N LEU A 65 6.43 -7.75 -7.07
CA LEU A 65 6.87 -7.51 -5.69
C LEU A 65 6.05 -6.40 -5.06
N LEU A 66 5.61 -6.64 -3.83
CA LEU A 66 5.09 -5.64 -2.94
C LEU A 66 5.95 -5.56 -1.67
N ALA A 67 6.60 -4.44 -1.46
CA ALA A 67 7.28 -4.12 -0.21
C ALA A 67 6.36 -3.28 0.67
N VAL A 68 6.00 -3.79 1.85
CA VAL A 68 5.05 -3.12 2.75
C VAL A 68 5.73 -2.72 4.04
N MET A 69 5.72 -1.41 4.35
CA MET A 69 6.06 -0.92 5.68
C MET A 69 4.89 -1.19 6.62
N GLY A 70 5.10 -2.01 7.63
CA GLY A 70 4.08 -2.24 8.65
C GLY A 70 4.37 -3.47 9.50
N GLY A 71 3.69 -3.54 10.64
CA GLY A 71 3.85 -4.60 11.62
C GLY A 71 5.20 -4.58 12.35
N LYS A 72 5.47 -5.67 13.08
CA LYS A 72 6.74 -5.92 13.77
C LYS A 72 7.02 -7.42 13.69
N TYR A 73 8.26 -7.76 13.38
CA TYR A 73 8.65 -9.14 13.12
C TYR A 73 9.68 -9.63 14.15
N PRO A 74 9.68 -10.93 14.50
CA PRO A 74 8.89 -12.02 13.89
C PRO A 74 7.42 -12.09 14.36
N SER A 75 7.00 -11.29 15.35
CA SER A 75 5.62 -11.28 15.82
C SER A 75 5.17 -9.90 16.32
N SER A 76 3.92 -9.56 16.01
CA SER A 76 3.17 -8.41 16.53
C SER A 76 2.05 -8.82 17.48
N VAL A 77 2.00 -10.09 17.91
CA VAL A 77 0.99 -10.59 18.85
C VAL A 77 1.10 -9.85 20.19
N GLY A 78 -0.04 -9.42 20.72
CA GLY A 78 -0.11 -8.68 22.00
C GLY A 78 0.36 -7.23 21.93
N GLN A 79 0.74 -6.73 20.75
CA GLN A 79 1.10 -5.33 20.55
C GLN A 79 -0.08 -4.53 20.01
N LYS A 80 -0.04 -3.21 20.22
CA LYS A 80 -0.95 -2.30 19.54
C LYS A 80 -0.76 -2.47 18.04
N CYS A 81 -1.87 -2.38 17.32
CA CYS A 81 -1.82 -2.45 15.86
C CYS A 81 -0.91 -1.33 15.30
N GLU A 82 -0.13 -1.68 14.28
CA GLU A 82 0.84 -0.78 13.66
C GLU A 82 0.14 0.21 12.73
N CYS A 83 0.62 1.47 12.74
CA CYS A 83 -0.05 2.62 12.15
C CYS A 83 -0.37 2.48 10.66
N ASN A 84 0.42 1.74 9.87
CA ASN A 84 0.13 1.54 8.44
C ASN A 84 -0.94 0.48 8.18
N PHE A 85 -1.28 -0.34 9.18
CA PHE A 85 -2.34 -1.36 9.05
C PHE A 85 -3.67 -0.94 9.65
N CYS A 86 -3.71 0.05 10.52
CA CYS A 86 -4.95 0.45 11.18
C CYS A 86 -5.06 1.94 11.50
N ALA A 87 -4.19 2.77 10.94
CA ALA A 87 -4.09 4.19 11.26
C ALA A 87 -3.68 4.49 12.71
N ALA A 88 -2.86 5.54 12.88
CA ALA A 88 -2.44 5.99 14.19
C ALA A 88 -3.64 6.57 14.98
N TYR A 89 -3.64 6.35 16.29
CA TYR A 89 -4.58 7.01 17.20
C TYR A 89 -4.44 8.54 17.07
N ASN A 90 -5.56 9.26 17.00
CA ASN A 90 -5.62 10.72 16.76
C ASN A 90 -5.08 11.21 15.39
N SER A 91 -4.93 10.33 14.39
CA SER A 91 -4.55 10.77 13.03
C SER A 91 -5.67 11.49 12.27
N GLY A 92 -6.91 11.47 12.78
CA GLY A 92 -8.11 11.89 12.06
C GLY A 92 -8.54 10.90 10.95
N LEU A 93 -7.82 9.79 10.80
CA LEU A 93 -8.14 8.69 9.89
C LEU A 93 -8.96 7.63 10.62
N ASP A 94 -9.87 6.99 9.88
CA ASP A 94 -10.76 5.97 10.43
C ASP A 94 -10.00 4.65 10.65
N HIS A 95 -9.82 4.30 11.92
CA HIS A 95 -9.14 3.08 12.36
C HIS A 95 -9.82 1.81 11.88
N ALA A 96 -11.15 1.77 11.89
CA ALA A 96 -11.92 0.59 11.49
C ALA A 96 -11.80 0.37 9.99
N VAL A 97 -11.91 1.44 9.19
CA VAL A 97 -11.73 1.37 7.73
C VAL A 97 -10.31 0.94 7.38
N ALA A 98 -9.28 1.55 7.98
CA ALA A 98 -7.89 1.20 7.72
C ALA A 98 -7.59 -0.27 8.05
N SER A 99 -8.12 -0.75 9.19
CA SER A 99 -7.97 -2.14 9.62
C SER A 99 -8.67 -3.11 8.66
N ALA A 100 -9.91 -2.80 8.26
CA ALA A 100 -10.68 -3.61 7.34
C ALA A 100 -10.03 -3.67 5.94
N ASP A 101 -9.51 -2.55 5.44
CA ASP A 101 -8.82 -2.51 4.16
C ASP A 101 -7.52 -3.30 4.19
N SER A 102 -6.75 -3.25 5.28
CA SER A 102 -5.54 -4.05 5.44
C SER A 102 -5.85 -5.55 5.49
N ALA A 103 -6.86 -5.94 6.27
CA ALA A 103 -7.31 -7.33 6.35
C ALA A 103 -7.79 -7.85 4.99
N PHE A 104 -8.60 -7.05 4.28
CA PHE A 104 -9.03 -7.38 2.93
C PHE A 104 -7.84 -7.53 1.99
N PHE A 105 -6.94 -6.54 1.95
CA PHE A 105 -5.82 -6.53 1.03
C PHE A 105 -4.95 -7.78 1.17
N PHE A 106 -4.51 -8.11 2.38
CA PHE A 106 -3.65 -9.28 2.59
C PHE A 106 -4.37 -10.62 2.39
N SER A 107 -5.68 -10.66 2.55
CA SER A 107 -6.48 -11.86 2.24
C SER A 107 -6.69 -12.06 0.73
N HIS A 108 -6.54 -11.01 -0.08
CA HIS A 108 -6.83 -11.02 -1.52
C HIS A 108 -5.64 -10.61 -2.39
N VAL A 109 -4.45 -10.41 -1.84
CA VAL A 109 -3.27 -10.16 -2.66
C VAL A 109 -3.04 -11.38 -3.55
N PRO A 110 -2.85 -11.22 -4.87
CA PRO A 110 -2.67 -12.38 -5.74
C PRO A 110 -1.44 -13.20 -5.33
N PRO A 111 -1.52 -14.54 -5.31
CA PRO A 111 -0.41 -15.39 -4.89
C PRO A 111 0.81 -15.31 -5.82
N SER A 112 0.66 -14.77 -7.04
CA SER A 112 1.77 -14.47 -7.95
C SER A 112 2.66 -13.33 -7.45
N VAL A 113 2.17 -12.47 -6.55
CA VAL A 113 2.90 -11.32 -6.04
C VAL A 113 3.72 -11.73 -4.82
N LYS A 114 5.05 -11.54 -4.89
CA LYS A 114 5.90 -11.67 -3.71
C LYS A 114 5.62 -10.51 -2.75
N VAL A 115 5.26 -10.80 -1.51
CA VAL A 115 5.11 -9.78 -0.46
C VAL A 115 6.29 -9.84 0.50
N ILE A 116 6.92 -8.69 0.75
CA ILE A 116 7.91 -8.52 1.80
C ILE A 116 7.44 -7.45 2.78
N PHE A 117 7.74 -7.64 4.05
CA PHE A 117 7.36 -6.71 5.10
C PHE A 117 8.58 -6.05 5.72
N SER A 118 8.50 -4.73 5.90
CA SER A 118 9.44 -3.92 6.65
C SER A 118 8.80 -3.50 7.96
N GLY A 119 9.08 -4.25 9.02
CA GLY A 119 8.54 -3.97 10.35
C GLY A 119 9.16 -2.74 11.00
N PHE A 120 8.45 -2.19 11.99
CA PHE A 120 8.86 -1.02 12.78
C PHE A 120 10.29 -1.11 13.33
N ASN A 121 10.70 -2.31 13.74
CA ASN A 121 12.03 -2.57 14.32
C ASN A 121 13.19 -2.28 13.35
N VAL A 122 12.97 -2.30 12.04
CA VAL A 122 14.01 -1.99 11.04
C VAL A 122 14.31 -0.49 11.04
N GLY A 123 13.28 0.35 11.11
CA GLY A 123 13.43 1.81 11.08
C GLY A 123 13.95 2.39 12.39
N VAL A 124 13.54 1.85 13.55
CA VAL A 124 13.91 2.40 14.86
C VAL A 124 15.41 2.35 15.15
N GLN A 125 16.14 1.43 14.51
CA GLN A 125 17.59 1.26 14.66
C GLN A 125 18.40 2.21 13.77
N VAL A 126 17.78 2.83 12.76
CA VAL A 126 18.46 3.70 11.80
C VAL A 126 17.83 5.09 11.85
N GLN A 127 18.35 5.92 12.75
CA GLN A 127 17.90 7.31 12.93
C GLN A 127 18.93 8.26 12.30
N THR A 128 18.44 9.29 11.62
CA THR A 128 19.29 10.32 11.00
C THR A 128 18.92 11.70 11.57
N GLY A 129 19.84 12.66 11.52
CA GLY A 129 19.60 14.03 12.02
C GLY A 129 19.82 14.24 13.52
N GLY A 130 20.42 13.29 14.23
CA GLY A 130 20.91 13.50 15.59
C GLY A 130 22.11 14.47 15.60
N ALA A 131 22.19 15.32 16.62
CA ALA A 131 23.40 16.09 16.87
C ALA A 131 24.56 15.14 17.19
N LEU A 132 25.75 15.43 16.64
CA LEU A 132 26.96 14.75 17.07
C LEU A 132 27.21 15.15 18.53
N SER A 133 27.28 14.17 19.43
CA SER A 133 27.77 14.41 20.78
C SER A 133 29.29 14.65 20.71
N GLU A 134 29.73 15.82 21.18
CA GLU A 134 31.16 16.09 21.42
C GLU A 134 31.73 15.20 22.54
#